data_AF-A0A497PG60-F1
#
_entry.id   AF-A0A497PG60-F1
#
_cell.length_a   1.000
_cell.length_b   1.000
_cell.length_c   1.000
_cell.angle_alpha   90.00
_cell.angle_beta   90.00
_cell.angle_gamma   90.00
#
_symmetry.space_group_name_H-M   'P 1'
#
loop_
_entity.id
_entity.type
_entity.pdbx_description
1 polymer ?
#
loop_
_entity_poly.entity_id
_entity_poly.type
_entity_poly.pdbx_seq_one_letter_code
_entity_poly.pdbx_strand_id
1 'polypeptide(L)'
;MTEAAEAPLEDLDYLRAKLRELKSQAREELEQLRRDRDKMREYKAIRDEHNKEVRALIESVKAEREARDKINKEIAEAKARRSAIHAQLKSIYDEIRDLRSSLVGSPSTDQRRMMRRVEELEWKQQTALLTPEEERAIVEEIARIEAKLVKIGQEKEKQDRISELRRLARRLKEEASEVHKRVLELSEQSQIHHQEVVRIRPQLEQYKKSADTAHQNFVEWLKRVKEGEARLKEIRSRIEEIEGKIRKHMADRPGRPDRRAQREQERERIEEVVEKLQSGKRLTFDEFILAQRMISSEARKARKREAEESKAAARAEKPEDSTSTTEEPEETLEEAPEEATETSESTSEEESSD
;
A
#
# COMPACT_ATOMS: atom_id res chain seq x y z
N MET A 1 -28.57 -58.02 56.00
CA MET A 1 -27.12 -57.74 56.01
C MET A 1 -26.58 -57.78 54.60
N THR A 2 -27.07 -56.88 53.73
CA THR A 2 -26.79 -56.92 52.27
C THR A 2 -26.79 -55.53 51.61
N GLU A 3 -27.44 -54.52 52.21
CA GLU A 3 -27.61 -53.18 51.62
C GLU A 3 -26.28 -52.41 51.39
N ALA A 4 -25.21 -52.75 52.12
CA ALA A 4 -23.91 -52.07 52.01
C ALA A 4 -23.17 -52.30 50.67
N ALA A 5 -23.65 -53.20 49.80
CA ALA A 5 -23.00 -53.53 48.53
C ALA A 5 -23.62 -52.82 47.30
N GLU A 6 -24.82 -52.27 47.42
CA GLU A 6 -25.58 -51.69 46.28
C GLU A 6 -25.29 -50.20 46.11
N ALA A 7 -25.28 -49.43 47.20
CA ALA A 7 -24.93 -48.00 47.19
C ALA A 7 -23.64 -47.62 46.40
N PRO A 8 -22.49 -48.31 46.54
CA PRO A 8 -21.27 -47.98 45.78
C PRO A 8 -21.35 -48.29 44.26
N LEU A 9 -22.41 -48.96 43.79
CA LEU A 9 -22.70 -49.12 42.36
C LEU A 9 -23.52 -47.94 41.83
N GLU A 10 -24.51 -47.48 42.59
CA GLU A 10 -25.37 -46.34 42.24
C GLU A 10 -24.55 -45.05 42.06
N ASP A 11 -23.59 -44.78 42.96
CA ASP A 11 -22.62 -43.69 42.81
C ASP A 11 -21.85 -43.75 41.48
N LEU A 12 -21.40 -44.95 41.10
CA LEU A 12 -20.58 -45.14 39.90
C LEU A 12 -21.40 -44.92 38.62
N ASP A 13 -22.64 -45.41 38.59
CA ASP A 13 -23.53 -45.26 37.44
C ASP A 13 -24.18 -43.87 37.37
N TYR A 14 -24.38 -43.18 38.50
CA TYR A 14 -24.66 -41.74 38.55
C TYR A 14 -23.51 -40.92 37.95
N LEU A 15 -22.26 -41.18 38.36
CA LEU A 15 -21.08 -40.53 37.77
C LEU A 15 -20.96 -40.80 36.26
N ARG A 16 -21.29 -42.02 35.80
CA ARG A 16 -21.32 -42.38 34.36
C ARG A 16 -22.50 -41.76 33.60
N ALA A 17 -23.64 -41.50 34.25
CA ALA A 17 -24.75 -40.76 33.66
C ALA A 17 -24.36 -39.28 33.46
N LYS A 18 -23.84 -38.64 34.52
CA LYS A 18 -23.35 -37.26 34.51
C LYS A 18 -22.20 -37.04 33.51
N LEU A 19 -21.31 -38.04 33.36
CA LEU A 19 -20.26 -38.03 32.34
C LEU A 19 -20.82 -38.10 30.91
N ARG A 20 -21.92 -38.84 30.68
CA ARG A 20 -22.59 -38.88 29.36
C ARG A 20 -23.29 -37.56 29.05
N GLU A 21 -23.96 -36.97 30.04
CA GLU A 21 -24.64 -35.67 29.94
C GLU A 21 -23.64 -34.55 29.58
N LEU A 22 -22.56 -34.39 30.35
CA LEU A 22 -21.50 -33.41 30.07
C LEU A 22 -20.83 -33.65 28.71
N LYS A 23 -20.75 -34.90 28.24
CA LYS A 23 -20.25 -35.23 26.90
C LYS A 23 -21.25 -34.96 25.77
N SER A 24 -22.55 -34.80 26.06
CA SER A 24 -23.52 -34.25 25.12
C SER A 24 -23.38 -32.73 25.05
N GLN A 25 -23.41 -32.06 26.21
CA GLN A 25 -23.21 -30.61 26.34
C GLN A 25 -21.90 -30.15 25.66
N ALA A 26 -20.80 -30.89 25.83
CA ALA A 26 -19.52 -30.62 25.16
C ALA A 26 -19.55 -30.79 23.62
N ARG A 27 -20.46 -31.60 23.07
CA ARG A 27 -20.66 -31.76 21.62
C ARG A 27 -21.54 -30.63 21.07
N GLU A 28 -22.59 -30.29 21.80
CA GLU A 28 -23.54 -29.22 21.44
C GLU A 28 -22.84 -27.85 21.45
N GLU A 29 -22.08 -27.52 22.50
CA GLU A 29 -21.23 -26.33 22.57
C GLU A 29 -20.13 -26.33 21.48
N LEU A 30 -19.54 -27.50 21.17
CA LEU A 30 -18.56 -27.60 20.08
C LEU A 30 -19.19 -27.37 18.70
N GLU A 31 -20.46 -27.75 18.49
CA GLU A 31 -21.16 -27.49 17.24
C GLU A 31 -21.57 -26.01 17.12
N GLN A 32 -22.07 -25.41 18.21
CA GLN A 32 -22.33 -23.97 18.28
C GLN A 32 -21.05 -23.17 18.00
N LEU A 33 -19.94 -23.53 18.67
CA LEU A 33 -18.64 -22.89 18.50
C LEU A 33 -18.10 -23.02 17.05
N ARG A 34 -18.36 -24.13 16.36
CA ARG A 34 -18.05 -24.25 14.91
C ARG A 34 -18.86 -23.24 14.10
N ARG A 35 -20.20 -23.24 14.25
CA ARG A 35 -21.11 -22.34 13.52
C ARG A 35 -20.74 -20.86 13.75
N ASP A 36 -20.39 -20.48 14.98
CA ASP A 36 -20.02 -19.11 15.33
C ASP A 36 -18.62 -18.72 14.83
N ARG A 37 -17.66 -19.65 14.86
CA ARG A 37 -16.33 -19.46 14.25
C ARG A 37 -16.40 -19.34 12.73
N ASP A 38 -17.30 -20.08 12.09
CA ASP A 38 -17.44 -20.07 10.63
C ASP A 38 -18.13 -18.77 10.17
N LYS A 39 -19.15 -18.27 10.89
CA LYS A 39 -19.64 -16.88 10.75
C LYS A 39 -18.57 -15.83 11.01
N MET A 40 -17.73 -16.01 12.03
CA MET A 40 -16.61 -15.09 12.30
C MET A 40 -15.62 -15.05 11.12
N ARG A 41 -15.44 -16.16 10.38
CA ARG A 41 -14.66 -16.20 9.14
C ARG A 41 -15.36 -15.50 7.97
N GLU A 42 -16.67 -15.67 7.82
CA GLU A 42 -17.48 -14.97 6.81
C GLU A 42 -17.40 -13.45 6.99
N TYR A 43 -17.72 -12.93 8.20
CA TYR A 43 -17.62 -11.49 8.47
C TYR A 43 -16.19 -10.96 8.40
N LYS A 44 -15.17 -11.77 8.73
CA LYS A 44 -13.76 -11.40 8.48
C LYS A 44 -13.49 -11.22 6.98
N ALA A 45 -13.90 -12.17 6.14
CA ALA A 45 -13.68 -12.12 4.69
C ALA A 45 -14.40 -10.92 4.06
N ILE A 46 -15.67 -10.70 4.41
CA ILE A 46 -16.47 -9.54 3.94
C ILE A 46 -15.79 -8.23 4.34
N ARG A 47 -15.35 -8.10 5.60
CA ARG A 47 -14.61 -6.94 6.10
C ARG A 47 -13.30 -6.71 5.34
N ASP A 48 -12.53 -7.77 5.11
CA ASP A 48 -11.21 -7.67 4.48
C ASP A 48 -11.31 -7.34 2.98
N GLU A 49 -12.33 -7.85 2.28
CA GLU A 49 -12.63 -7.48 0.90
C GLU A 49 -13.16 -6.04 0.79
N HIS A 50 -14.08 -5.62 1.66
CA HIS A 50 -14.52 -4.21 1.70
C HIS A 50 -13.38 -3.24 2.05
N ASN A 51 -12.45 -3.64 2.93
CA ASN A 51 -11.26 -2.84 3.22
C ASN A 51 -10.31 -2.73 2.00
N LYS A 52 -10.21 -3.78 1.19
CA LYS A 52 -9.44 -3.79 -0.07
C LYS A 52 -10.08 -2.84 -1.10
N GLU A 53 -11.39 -2.90 -1.28
CA GLU A 53 -12.14 -1.95 -2.13
C GLU A 53 -12.00 -0.50 -1.63
N VAL A 54 -12.15 -0.26 -0.32
CA VAL A 54 -11.93 1.06 0.29
C VAL A 54 -10.52 1.60 -0.01
N ARG A 55 -9.48 0.76 0.03
CA ARG A 55 -8.11 1.14 -0.32
C ARG A 55 -7.96 1.48 -1.81
N ALA A 56 -8.51 0.64 -2.70
CA ALA A 56 -8.46 0.87 -4.14
C ALA A 56 -9.17 2.19 -4.54
N LEU A 57 -10.36 2.45 -3.98
CA LEU A 57 -11.10 3.70 -4.20
C LEU A 57 -10.42 4.92 -3.58
N ILE A 58 -9.69 4.78 -2.46
CA ILE A 58 -8.86 5.86 -1.88
C ILE A 58 -7.69 6.20 -2.80
N GLU A 59 -6.97 5.20 -3.31
CA GLU A 59 -5.81 5.43 -4.18
C GLU A 59 -6.24 6.00 -5.55
N SER A 60 -7.36 5.54 -6.10
CA SER A 60 -7.99 6.15 -7.28
C SER A 60 -8.35 7.62 -7.03
N VAL A 61 -9.03 7.95 -5.92
CA VAL A 61 -9.34 9.34 -5.55
C VAL A 61 -8.08 10.19 -5.31
N LYS A 62 -6.98 9.59 -4.86
CA LYS A 62 -5.68 10.27 -4.72
C LYS A 62 -5.05 10.56 -6.07
N ALA A 63 -4.97 9.56 -6.97
CA ALA A 63 -4.45 9.73 -8.32
C ALA A 63 -5.23 10.79 -9.14
N GLU A 64 -6.56 10.75 -9.09
CA GLU A 64 -7.43 11.74 -9.75
C GLU A 64 -7.23 13.16 -9.19
N ARG A 65 -7.01 13.31 -7.87
CA ARG A 65 -6.66 14.60 -7.26
C ARG A 65 -5.29 15.09 -7.72
N GLU A 66 -4.29 14.22 -7.76
CA GLU A 66 -2.94 14.58 -8.21
C GLU A 66 -2.92 14.97 -9.69
N ALA A 67 -3.69 14.28 -10.55
CA ALA A 67 -3.88 14.65 -11.95
C ALA A 67 -4.54 16.04 -12.07
N ARG A 68 -5.68 16.24 -11.40
CA ARG A 68 -6.38 17.52 -11.32
C ARG A 68 -5.47 18.65 -10.82
N ASP A 69 -4.64 18.39 -9.81
CA ASP A 69 -3.81 19.41 -9.17
C ASP A 69 -2.51 19.72 -9.95
N LYS A 70 -2.04 18.81 -10.80
CA LYS A 70 -1.07 19.10 -11.87
C LYS A 70 -1.69 20.04 -12.91
N ILE A 71 -2.86 19.68 -13.44
CA ILE A 71 -3.60 20.48 -14.44
C ILE A 71 -3.95 21.88 -13.89
N ASN A 72 -4.33 21.98 -12.61
CA ASN A 72 -4.60 23.28 -11.97
C ASN A 72 -3.37 24.19 -11.89
N LYS A 73 -2.14 23.64 -11.79
CA LYS A 73 -0.89 24.41 -11.89
C LYS A 73 -0.66 24.90 -13.32
N GLU A 74 -0.83 24.04 -14.33
CA GLU A 74 -0.75 24.43 -15.75
C GLU A 74 -1.76 25.54 -16.09
N ILE A 75 -3.01 25.44 -15.58
CA ILE A 75 -4.03 26.47 -15.71
C ILE A 75 -3.59 27.79 -15.05
N ALA A 76 -2.97 27.74 -13.87
CA ALA A 76 -2.48 28.93 -13.18
C ALA A 76 -1.32 29.60 -13.95
N GLU A 77 -0.37 28.82 -14.44
CA GLU A 77 0.71 29.32 -15.30
C GLU A 77 0.18 29.92 -16.60
N ALA A 78 -0.72 29.24 -17.31
CA ALA A 78 -1.29 29.73 -18.56
C ALA A 78 -2.13 31.01 -18.33
N LYS A 79 -2.83 31.13 -17.20
CA LYS A 79 -3.49 32.38 -16.77
C LYS A 79 -2.49 33.50 -16.45
N ALA A 80 -1.34 33.19 -15.87
CA ALA A 80 -0.27 34.16 -15.61
C ALA A 80 0.37 34.65 -16.92
N ARG A 81 0.73 33.74 -17.84
CA ARG A 81 1.23 34.05 -19.19
C ARG A 81 0.23 34.91 -19.97
N ARG A 82 -1.06 34.54 -20.00
CA ARG A 82 -2.13 35.34 -20.61
C ARG A 82 -2.23 36.75 -20.00
N SER A 83 -2.12 36.88 -18.67
CA SER A 83 -2.17 38.17 -17.98
C SER A 83 -0.97 39.07 -18.35
N ALA A 84 0.24 38.49 -18.47
CA ALA A 84 1.43 39.20 -18.93
C ALA A 84 1.26 39.71 -20.37
N ILE A 85 0.73 38.88 -21.28
CA ILE A 85 0.45 39.29 -22.67
C ILE A 85 -0.60 40.41 -22.72
N HIS A 86 -1.63 40.38 -21.87
CA HIS A 86 -2.60 41.49 -21.77
C HIS A 86 -1.97 42.78 -21.22
N ALA A 87 -1.00 42.70 -20.30
CA ALA A 87 -0.26 43.87 -19.83
C ALA A 87 0.65 44.48 -20.94
N GLN A 88 1.34 43.63 -21.71
CA GLN A 88 2.12 44.05 -22.88
C GLN A 88 1.24 44.68 -23.97
N LEU A 89 0.10 44.06 -24.28
CA LEU A 89 -0.92 44.63 -25.19
C LEU A 89 -1.39 46.01 -24.72
N LYS A 90 -1.60 46.19 -23.40
CA LYS A 90 -1.98 47.50 -22.85
C LYS A 90 -0.89 48.54 -23.08
N SER A 91 0.38 48.24 -22.76
CA SER A 91 1.53 49.13 -23.03
C SER A 91 1.54 49.57 -24.50
N ILE A 92 1.47 48.60 -25.41
CA ILE A 92 1.50 48.86 -26.87
C ILE A 92 0.31 49.71 -27.32
N TYR A 93 -0.89 49.52 -26.75
CA TYR A 93 -2.05 50.37 -27.07
C TYR A 93 -1.96 51.78 -26.48
N ASP A 94 -1.32 51.94 -25.32
CA ASP A 94 -1.06 53.24 -24.70
C ASP A 94 0.04 53.99 -25.49
N GLU A 95 1.15 53.33 -25.86
CA GLU A 95 2.19 53.84 -26.79
C GLU A 95 1.59 54.27 -28.15
N ILE A 96 0.69 53.47 -28.73
CA ILE A 96 -0.02 53.83 -29.97
C ILE A 96 -0.92 55.05 -29.76
N ARG A 97 -1.49 55.25 -28.56
CA ARG A 97 -2.30 56.45 -28.26
C ARG A 97 -1.43 57.70 -28.22
N ASP A 98 -0.27 57.62 -27.57
CA ASP A 98 0.62 58.76 -27.35
C ASP A 98 1.39 59.15 -28.63
N LEU A 99 1.84 58.16 -29.41
CA LEU A 99 2.37 58.43 -30.76
C LEU A 99 1.31 59.09 -31.65
N ARG A 100 0.03 58.67 -31.54
CA ARG A 100 -1.08 59.23 -32.32
C ARG A 100 -1.53 60.61 -31.85
N SER A 101 -1.46 60.93 -30.56
CA SER A 101 -1.75 62.29 -30.07
C SER A 101 -0.64 63.28 -30.45
N SER A 102 0.61 62.80 -30.59
CA SER A 102 1.75 63.59 -31.04
C SER A 102 1.88 63.76 -32.58
N LEU A 103 0.89 63.31 -33.37
CA LEU A 103 0.93 63.27 -34.84
C LEU A 103 0.07 64.38 -35.45
N VAL A 104 0.69 65.33 -36.17
CA VAL A 104 0.06 66.60 -36.60
C VAL A 104 -0.30 66.60 -38.09
N GLY A 105 -0.93 65.52 -38.58
CA GLY A 105 -1.53 65.48 -39.92
C GLY A 105 -1.23 64.23 -40.74
N SER A 106 -1.33 64.37 -42.07
CA SER A 106 -1.14 63.31 -43.06
C SER A 106 -0.04 63.72 -44.05
N PRO A 107 1.21 63.20 -43.92
CA PRO A 107 2.38 63.80 -44.59
C PRO A 107 2.54 63.49 -46.09
N SER A 108 1.72 62.58 -46.63
CA SER A 108 2.11 61.80 -47.82
C SER A 108 2.06 62.57 -49.15
N THR A 109 1.00 63.35 -49.38
CA THR A 109 0.73 63.95 -50.70
C THR A 109 1.56 65.21 -50.96
N ASP A 110 1.75 66.04 -49.93
CA ASP A 110 2.49 67.30 -50.07
C ASP A 110 4.00 67.08 -50.23
N GLN A 111 4.59 66.05 -49.58
CA GLN A 111 6.03 65.82 -49.65
C GLN A 111 6.56 65.70 -51.09
N ARG A 112 5.85 64.98 -51.98
CA ARG A 112 6.24 64.78 -53.40
C ARG A 112 5.90 65.99 -54.31
N ARG A 113 5.18 66.99 -53.79
CA ARG A 113 5.06 68.33 -54.40
C ARG A 113 6.17 69.25 -53.89
N MET A 114 6.46 69.19 -52.59
CA MET A 114 7.49 69.99 -51.93
C MET A 114 8.91 69.65 -52.42
N MET A 115 9.29 68.37 -52.53
CA MET A 115 10.59 67.98 -53.13
C MET A 115 10.78 68.57 -54.52
N ARG A 116 9.84 68.34 -55.44
CA ARG A 116 9.89 68.90 -56.80
C ARG A 116 9.90 70.42 -56.83
N ARG A 117 9.31 71.08 -55.83
CA ARG A 117 9.37 72.54 -55.72
C ARG A 117 10.74 73.04 -55.25
N VAL A 118 11.46 72.27 -54.43
CA VAL A 118 12.87 72.55 -54.11
C VAL A 118 13.72 72.36 -55.37
N GLU A 119 13.59 71.23 -56.07
CA GLU A 119 14.30 70.97 -57.34
C GLU A 119 14.05 72.08 -58.39
N GLU A 120 12.81 72.56 -58.54
CA GLU A 120 12.45 73.71 -59.41
C GLU A 120 13.10 75.05 -59.00
N LEU A 121 13.35 75.25 -57.70
CA LEU A 121 13.89 76.49 -57.14
C LEU A 121 15.43 76.48 -57.16
N GLU A 122 16.05 75.36 -56.80
CA GLU A 122 17.49 75.12 -56.93
C GLU A 122 17.94 75.22 -58.38
N TRP A 123 17.21 74.60 -59.31
CA TRP A 123 17.52 74.72 -60.75
C TRP A 123 17.47 76.17 -61.22
N LYS A 124 16.52 76.97 -60.74
CA LYS A 124 16.43 78.40 -61.06
C LYS A 124 17.57 79.20 -60.47
N GLN A 125 17.98 78.93 -59.23
CA GLN A 125 19.16 79.56 -58.63
C GLN A 125 20.44 79.25 -59.43
N GLN A 126 20.58 78.03 -59.94
CA GLN A 126 21.75 77.61 -60.72
C GLN A 126 21.76 78.09 -62.18
N THR A 127 20.61 78.44 -62.78
CA THR A 127 20.50 78.71 -64.23
C THR A 127 19.94 80.08 -64.64
N ALA A 128 19.44 80.89 -63.71
CA ALA A 128 18.92 82.23 -64.01
C ALA A 128 19.84 83.36 -63.52
N LEU A 129 19.91 84.44 -64.31
CA LEU A 129 20.53 85.71 -63.88
C LEU A 129 19.56 86.46 -62.95
N LEU A 130 19.64 86.15 -61.66
CA LEU A 130 18.80 86.70 -60.60
C LEU A 130 19.36 88.00 -60.02
N THR A 131 18.49 88.86 -59.48
CA THR A 131 18.93 89.93 -58.58
C THR A 131 19.24 89.39 -57.18
N PRO A 132 20.08 90.09 -56.38
CA PRO A 132 20.39 89.67 -55.00
C PRO A 132 19.18 89.64 -54.04
N GLU A 133 18.03 90.19 -54.43
CA GLU A 133 16.79 90.15 -53.65
C GLU A 133 15.94 88.92 -54.03
N GLU A 134 15.84 88.60 -55.33
CA GLU A 134 15.17 87.39 -55.81
C GLU A 134 15.89 86.11 -55.37
N GLU A 135 17.22 86.10 -55.37
CA GLU A 135 18.00 84.95 -54.88
C GLU A 135 17.74 84.71 -53.38
N ARG A 136 17.70 85.78 -52.56
CA ARG A 136 17.35 85.67 -51.13
C ARG A 136 15.94 85.12 -50.92
N ALA A 137 14.98 85.56 -51.73
CA ALA A 137 13.60 85.06 -51.67
C ALA A 137 13.50 83.58 -52.07
N ILE A 138 14.29 83.14 -53.05
CA ILE A 138 14.39 81.72 -53.44
C ILE A 138 14.98 80.89 -52.30
N VAL A 139 16.09 81.33 -51.69
CA VAL A 139 16.74 80.64 -50.56
C VAL A 139 15.83 80.57 -49.33
N GLU A 140 15.12 81.64 -48.99
CA GLU A 140 14.19 81.62 -47.85
C GLU A 140 13.01 80.67 -48.09
N GLU A 141 12.47 80.61 -49.31
CA GLU A 141 11.36 79.71 -49.64
C GLU A 141 11.82 78.23 -49.75
N ILE A 142 13.05 77.96 -50.22
CA ILE A 142 13.68 76.62 -50.10
C ILE A 142 13.76 76.21 -48.62
N ALA A 143 14.38 77.03 -47.77
CA ALA A 143 14.54 76.71 -46.34
C ALA A 143 13.19 76.50 -45.63
N ARG A 144 12.15 77.25 -46.00
CA ARG A 144 10.77 77.05 -45.51
C ARG A 144 10.15 75.73 -45.99
N ILE A 145 10.49 75.25 -47.18
CA ILE A 145 10.00 73.97 -47.70
C ILE A 145 10.77 72.81 -47.07
N GLU A 146 12.09 72.90 -46.94
CA GLU A 146 12.93 71.92 -46.22
C GLU A 146 12.47 71.75 -44.76
N ALA A 147 12.24 72.85 -44.04
CA ALA A 147 11.74 72.82 -42.66
C ALA A 147 10.34 72.20 -42.51
N LYS A 148 9.53 72.15 -43.58
CA LYS A 148 8.28 71.38 -43.65
C LYS A 148 8.57 69.91 -43.97
N LEU A 149 9.50 69.64 -44.89
CA LEU A 149 9.91 68.30 -45.30
C LEU A 149 10.48 67.47 -44.14
N VAL A 150 11.27 68.09 -43.25
CA VAL A 150 11.82 67.46 -42.03
C VAL A 150 10.71 67.04 -41.06
N LYS A 151 9.73 67.92 -40.82
CA LYS A 151 8.55 67.61 -39.96
C LYS A 151 7.72 66.47 -40.55
N ILE A 152 7.49 66.50 -41.86
CA ILE A 152 6.85 65.43 -42.63
C ILE A 152 7.61 64.09 -42.50
N GLY A 153 8.95 64.13 -42.44
CA GLY A 153 9.79 62.96 -42.15
C GLY A 153 9.54 62.38 -40.76
N GLN A 154 9.62 63.21 -39.73
CA GLN A 154 9.35 62.82 -38.33
C GLN A 154 7.92 62.27 -38.14
N GLU A 155 6.94 62.83 -38.85
CA GLU A 155 5.57 62.31 -38.83
C GLU A 155 5.43 60.95 -39.53
N LYS A 156 6.23 60.69 -40.59
CA LYS A 156 6.29 59.36 -41.22
C LYS A 156 6.93 58.32 -40.31
N GLU A 157 8.05 58.63 -39.66
CA GLU A 157 8.69 57.74 -38.68
C GLU A 157 7.71 57.33 -37.57
N LYS A 158 6.89 58.27 -37.08
CA LYS A 158 5.79 57.97 -36.13
C LYS A 158 4.71 57.06 -36.74
N GLN A 159 4.31 57.27 -37.99
CA GLN A 159 3.31 56.44 -38.67
C GLN A 159 3.81 55.01 -38.94
N ASP A 160 5.07 54.86 -39.32
CA ASP A 160 5.71 53.56 -39.50
C ASP A 160 5.85 52.84 -38.15
N ARG A 161 6.28 53.55 -37.09
CA ARG A 161 6.34 52.98 -35.73
C ARG A 161 4.97 52.56 -35.19
N ILE A 162 3.92 53.36 -35.41
CA ILE A 162 2.54 52.97 -35.11
C ILE A 162 2.14 51.70 -35.88
N SER A 163 2.61 51.54 -37.12
CA SER A 163 2.32 50.37 -37.97
C SER A 163 3.07 49.12 -37.51
N GLU A 164 4.31 49.25 -37.03
CA GLU A 164 5.05 48.18 -36.35
C GLU A 164 4.34 47.73 -35.06
N LEU A 165 4.00 48.67 -34.18
CA LEU A 165 3.32 48.40 -32.90
C LEU A 165 1.97 47.72 -33.14
N ARG A 166 1.22 48.12 -34.17
CA ARG A 166 -0.01 47.44 -34.61
C ARG A 166 0.24 46.01 -35.11
N ARG A 167 1.41 45.71 -35.71
CA ARG A 167 1.78 44.34 -36.11
C ARG A 167 2.14 43.48 -34.90
N LEU A 168 2.84 44.05 -33.91
CA LEU A 168 3.14 43.37 -32.64
C LEU A 168 1.87 43.08 -31.83
N ALA A 169 0.96 44.05 -31.72
CA ALA A 169 -0.33 43.88 -31.04
C ALA A 169 -1.22 42.80 -31.69
N ARG A 170 -1.12 42.56 -33.01
CA ARG A 170 -1.83 41.44 -33.66
C ARG A 170 -1.26 40.09 -33.21
N ARG A 171 0.07 39.92 -33.27
CA ARG A 171 0.75 38.68 -32.82
C ARG A 171 0.46 38.35 -31.36
N LEU A 172 0.57 39.32 -30.46
CA LEU A 172 0.26 39.14 -29.04
C LEU A 172 -1.23 38.82 -28.81
N LYS A 173 -2.14 39.32 -29.65
CA LYS A 173 -3.57 38.95 -29.59
C LYS A 173 -3.83 37.53 -30.10
N GLU A 174 -3.11 37.09 -31.12
CA GLU A 174 -3.14 35.70 -31.62
C GLU A 174 -2.63 34.75 -30.51
N GLU A 175 -1.46 35.01 -29.94
CA GLU A 175 -0.86 34.27 -28.82
C GLU A 175 -1.79 34.24 -27.57
N ALA A 176 -2.34 35.37 -27.15
CA ALA A 176 -3.31 35.43 -26.05
C ALA A 176 -4.59 34.62 -26.33
N SER A 177 -4.97 34.45 -27.59
CA SER A 177 -6.13 33.64 -28.00
C SER A 177 -5.80 32.14 -27.96
N GLU A 178 -4.58 31.75 -28.33
CA GLU A 178 -4.09 30.36 -28.21
C GLU A 178 -3.94 29.95 -26.75
N VAL A 179 -3.30 30.77 -25.92
CA VAL A 179 -3.22 30.53 -24.46
C VAL A 179 -4.62 30.48 -23.83
N HIS A 180 -5.58 31.28 -24.33
CA HIS A 180 -6.97 31.16 -23.87
C HIS A 180 -7.61 29.83 -24.23
N LYS A 181 -7.46 29.33 -25.48
CA LYS A 181 -7.95 27.99 -25.87
C LYS A 181 -7.35 26.92 -24.97
N ARG A 182 -6.03 26.96 -24.74
CA ARG A 182 -5.34 25.99 -23.89
C ARG A 182 -5.84 26.00 -22.44
N VAL A 183 -6.17 27.18 -21.89
CA VAL A 183 -6.80 27.31 -20.56
C VAL A 183 -8.21 26.68 -20.53
N LEU A 184 -8.97 26.72 -21.63
CA LEU A 184 -10.28 26.07 -21.70
C LEU A 184 -10.15 24.54 -21.76
N GLU A 185 -9.29 24.02 -22.64
CA GLU A 185 -8.98 22.58 -22.75
C GLU A 185 -8.55 21.99 -21.39
N LEU A 186 -7.57 22.62 -20.73
CA LEU A 186 -7.10 22.19 -19.41
C LEU A 186 -8.21 22.31 -18.34
N SER A 187 -9.06 23.34 -18.42
CA SER A 187 -10.18 23.50 -17.47
C SER A 187 -11.25 22.42 -17.64
N GLU A 188 -11.48 21.94 -18.87
CA GLU A 188 -12.37 20.81 -19.14
C GLU A 188 -11.77 19.50 -18.62
N GLN A 189 -10.47 19.26 -18.86
CA GLN A 189 -9.74 18.12 -18.31
C GLN A 189 -9.75 18.09 -16.76
N SER A 190 -9.46 19.22 -16.10
CA SER A 190 -9.55 19.35 -14.63
C SER A 190 -10.97 19.07 -14.11
N GLN A 191 -11.99 19.49 -14.86
CA GLN A 191 -13.39 19.28 -14.52
C GLN A 191 -13.85 17.81 -14.71
N ILE A 192 -13.22 17.05 -15.61
CA ILE A 192 -13.44 15.59 -15.75
C ILE A 192 -12.88 14.86 -14.52
N HIS A 193 -11.61 15.09 -14.17
CA HIS A 193 -11.00 14.51 -12.95
C HIS A 193 -11.77 14.91 -11.67
N HIS A 194 -12.29 16.14 -11.61
CA HIS A 194 -13.15 16.55 -10.51
C HIS A 194 -14.47 15.75 -10.45
N GLN A 195 -15.12 15.51 -11.59
CA GLN A 195 -16.35 14.71 -11.65
C GLN A 195 -16.11 13.26 -11.22
N GLU A 196 -14.98 12.64 -11.59
CA GLU A 196 -14.64 11.29 -11.15
C GLU A 196 -14.41 11.19 -9.63
N VAL A 197 -13.71 12.16 -9.03
CA VAL A 197 -13.59 12.26 -7.56
C VAL A 197 -14.96 12.42 -6.89
N VAL A 198 -15.91 13.12 -7.52
CA VAL A 198 -17.30 13.25 -7.02
C VAL A 198 -18.09 11.96 -7.21
N ARG A 199 -17.90 11.22 -8.31
CA ARG A 199 -18.54 9.93 -8.62
C ARG A 199 -18.12 8.83 -7.64
N ILE A 200 -16.83 8.76 -7.30
CA ILE A 200 -16.28 7.73 -6.41
C ILE A 200 -16.65 8.00 -4.93
N ARG A 201 -16.77 9.27 -4.51
CA ARG A 201 -16.94 9.63 -3.10
C ARG A 201 -18.16 8.97 -2.40
N PRO A 202 -19.36 8.88 -3.01
CA PRO A 202 -20.48 8.11 -2.45
C PRO A 202 -20.20 6.60 -2.34
N GLN A 203 -19.50 6.01 -3.32
CA GLN A 203 -19.16 4.58 -3.30
C GLN A 203 -18.18 4.27 -2.16
N LEU A 204 -17.15 5.10 -2.00
CA LEU A 204 -16.19 5.01 -0.90
C LEU A 204 -16.87 5.13 0.48
N GLU A 205 -17.85 6.03 0.61
CA GLU A 205 -18.64 6.20 1.84
C GLU A 205 -19.56 4.99 2.14
N GLN A 206 -20.11 4.36 1.10
CA GLN A 206 -20.89 3.12 1.23
C GLN A 206 -19.99 1.94 1.65
N TYR A 207 -18.88 1.70 0.96
CA TYR A 207 -17.97 0.60 1.29
C TYR A 207 -17.33 0.75 2.68
N LYS A 208 -17.06 1.98 3.14
CA LYS A 208 -16.63 2.21 4.54
C LYS A 208 -17.69 1.75 5.54
N LYS A 209 -18.96 2.15 5.36
CA LYS A 209 -20.06 1.71 6.24
C LYS A 209 -20.26 0.19 6.20
N SER A 210 -20.10 -0.44 5.05
CA SER A 210 -20.12 -1.90 4.93
C SER A 210 -18.92 -2.57 5.63
N ALA A 211 -17.71 -1.99 5.54
CA ALA A 211 -16.53 -2.48 6.26
C ALA A 211 -16.65 -2.30 7.78
N ASP A 212 -17.16 -1.16 8.25
CA ASP A 212 -17.36 -0.85 9.67
C ASP A 212 -18.42 -1.77 10.30
N THR A 213 -19.55 -1.96 9.62
CA THR A 213 -20.60 -2.89 10.07
C THR A 213 -20.14 -4.36 10.00
N ALA A 214 -19.37 -4.77 8.98
CA ALA A 214 -18.75 -6.09 8.95
C ALA A 214 -17.71 -6.27 10.08
N HIS A 215 -16.96 -5.21 10.43
CA HIS A 215 -16.03 -5.21 11.56
C HIS A 215 -16.77 -5.34 12.91
N GLN A 216 -17.87 -4.60 13.12
CA GLN A 216 -18.70 -4.70 14.32
C GLN A 216 -19.24 -6.13 14.50
N ASN A 217 -19.85 -6.69 13.45
CA ASN A 217 -20.30 -8.08 13.44
C ASN A 217 -19.15 -9.06 13.74
N PHE A 218 -17.99 -8.90 13.09
CA PHE A 218 -16.80 -9.71 13.35
C PHE A 218 -16.37 -9.67 14.84
N VAL A 219 -16.40 -8.49 15.47
CA VAL A 219 -16.06 -8.32 16.90
C VAL A 219 -17.09 -8.98 17.80
N GLU A 220 -18.38 -8.95 17.46
CA GLU A 220 -19.43 -9.67 18.21
C GLU A 220 -19.29 -11.19 18.12
N TRP A 221 -19.08 -11.73 16.91
CA TRP A 221 -18.82 -13.16 16.74
C TRP A 221 -17.50 -13.59 17.41
N LEU A 222 -16.47 -12.75 17.40
CA LEU A 222 -15.22 -13.00 18.13
C LEU A 222 -15.42 -13.05 19.67
N LYS A 223 -16.34 -12.27 20.23
CA LYS A 223 -16.73 -12.38 21.65
C LYS A 223 -17.43 -13.72 21.91
N ARG A 224 -18.46 -14.06 21.13
CA ARG A 224 -19.22 -15.32 21.25
C ARG A 224 -18.32 -16.55 21.14
N VAL A 225 -17.37 -16.54 20.20
CA VAL A 225 -16.37 -17.62 20.04
C VAL A 225 -15.50 -17.76 21.30
N LYS A 226 -14.99 -16.66 21.86
CA LYS A 226 -14.20 -16.70 23.11
C LYS A 226 -15.01 -17.17 24.31
N GLU A 227 -16.28 -16.75 24.41
CA GLU A 227 -17.21 -17.20 25.44
C GLU A 227 -17.51 -18.71 25.31
N GLY A 228 -17.74 -19.21 24.10
CA GLY A 228 -17.92 -20.63 23.81
C GLY A 228 -16.65 -21.47 24.08
N GLU A 229 -15.46 -20.94 23.76
CA GLU A 229 -14.18 -21.56 24.13
C GLU A 229 -13.99 -21.65 25.64
N ALA A 230 -14.41 -20.63 26.40
CA ALA A 230 -14.39 -20.65 27.86
C ALA A 230 -15.38 -21.68 28.43
N ARG A 231 -16.65 -21.68 27.99
CA ARG A 231 -17.64 -22.69 28.41
C ARG A 231 -17.18 -24.12 28.09
N LEU A 232 -16.64 -24.34 26.90
CA LEU A 232 -16.12 -25.65 26.49
C LEU A 232 -14.90 -26.07 27.32
N LYS A 233 -14.05 -25.13 27.77
CA LYS A 233 -12.93 -25.41 28.69
C LYS A 233 -13.44 -25.83 30.08
N GLU A 234 -14.46 -25.17 30.62
CA GLU A 234 -15.09 -25.56 31.89
C GLU A 234 -15.75 -26.95 31.81
N ILE A 235 -16.48 -27.23 30.72
CA ILE A 235 -17.10 -28.55 30.55
C ILE A 235 -16.02 -29.64 30.45
N ARG A 236 -14.88 -29.37 29.79
CA ARG A 236 -13.72 -30.28 29.76
C ARG A 236 -13.12 -30.53 31.14
N SER A 237 -12.88 -29.49 31.96
CA SER A 237 -12.34 -29.70 33.32
C SER A 237 -13.32 -30.49 34.20
N ARG A 238 -14.63 -30.23 34.10
CA ARG A 238 -15.67 -31.01 34.80
C ARG A 238 -15.71 -32.48 34.34
N ILE A 239 -15.47 -32.74 33.05
CA ILE A 239 -15.30 -34.10 32.50
C ILE A 239 -14.04 -34.77 33.09
N GLU A 240 -12.90 -34.10 33.07
CA GLU A 240 -11.62 -34.61 33.59
C GLU A 240 -11.68 -34.91 35.09
N GLU A 241 -12.35 -34.06 35.87
CA GLU A 241 -12.65 -34.30 37.29
C GLU A 241 -13.49 -35.56 37.51
N ILE A 242 -14.57 -35.76 36.74
CA ILE A 242 -15.47 -36.91 36.89
C ILE A 242 -14.77 -38.19 36.41
N GLU A 243 -13.98 -38.13 35.33
CA GLU A 243 -13.12 -39.25 34.94
C GLU A 243 -11.99 -39.51 35.95
N GLY A 244 -11.55 -38.50 36.69
CA GLY A 244 -10.69 -38.64 37.87
C GLY A 244 -11.39 -39.37 39.03
N LYS A 245 -12.62 -38.95 39.37
CA LYS A 245 -13.47 -39.57 40.41
C LYS A 245 -13.78 -41.03 40.07
N ILE A 246 -14.21 -41.32 38.84
CA ILE A 246 -14.44 -42.69 38.35
C ILE A 246 -13.15 -43.53 38.39
N ARG A 247 -11.99 -42.97 38.01
CA ARG A 247 -10.69 -43.68 38.13
C ARG A 247 -10.34 -44.02 39.58
N LYS A 248 -10.66 -43.15 40.55
CA LYS A 248 -10.48 -43.43 41.99
C LYS A 248 -11.41 -44.56 42.45
N HIS A 249 -12.72 -44.43 42.28
CA HIS A 249 -13.68 -45.52 42.63
C HIS A 249 -13.34 -46.87 41.95
N MET A 250 -12.77 -46.87 40.75
CA MET A 250 -12.32 -48.08 40.05
C MET A 250 -10.96 -48.64 40.51
N ALA A 251 -10.18 -47.88 41.29
CA ALA A 251 -8.96 -48.31 41.95
C ALA A 251 -9.21 -48.73 43.41
N ASP A 252 -10.05 -47.98 44.11
CA ASP A 252 -10.37 -48.16 45.53
C ASP A 252 -11.36 -49.33 45.79
N ARG A 253 -11.97 -49.88 44.73
CA ARG A 253 -12.92 -51.00 44.82
C ARG A 253 -12.24 -52.28 45.35
N PRO A 254 -12.57 -52.75 46.57
CA PRO A 254 -12.01 -53.99 47.09
C PRO A 254 -12.49 -55.17 46.24
N GLY A 255 -11.59 -56.11 45.93
CA GLY A 255 -11.89 -57.24 45.03
C GLY A 255 -11.18 -57.21 43.68
N ARG A 256 -10.26 -56.26 43.42
CA ARG A 256 -9.08 -56.57 42.59
C ARG A 256 -8.05 -57.23 43.53
N PRO A 257 -7.95 -58.57 43.60
CA PRO A 257 -6.92 -59.21 44.41
C PRO A 257 -5.55 -58.76 43.92
N ASP A 258 -4.59 -58.72 44.85
CA ASP A 258 -3.39 -57.93 44.71
C ASP A 258 -2.55 -58.35 43.49
N ARG A 259 -2.75 -57.62 42.39
CA ARG A 259 -2.10 -57.87 41.10
C ARG A 259 -0.65 -57.38 41.07
N ARG A 260 -0.16 -56.80 42.17
CA ARG A 260 1.26 -56.60 42.46
C ARG A 260 1.79 -57.80 43.23
N ALA A 261 1.24 -58.12 44.40
CA ALA A 261 1.70 -59.28 45.18
C ALA A 261 1.63 -60.62 44.42
N GLN A 262 0.62 -60.84 43.57
CA GLN A 262 0.57 -62.01 42.68
C GLN A 262 1.71 -62.03 41.65
N ARG A 263 2.08 -60.85 41.10
CA ARG A 263 3.20 -60.72 40.16
C ARG A 263 4.56 -60.74 40.84
N GLU A 264 4.63 -60.31 42.09
CA GLU A 264 5.81 -60.39 42.95
C GLU A 264 6.03 -61.86 43.36
N GLN A 265 5.01 -62.59 43.81
CA GLN A 265 5.08 -64.04 44.03
C GLN A 265 5.38 -64.85 42.75
N GLU A 266 4.86 -64.43 41.59
CA GLU A 266 5.26 -65.03 40.30
C GLU A 266 6.74 -64.76 39.98
N ARG A 267 7.28 -63.59 40.34
CA ARG A 267 8.71 -63.24 40.15
C ARG A 267 9.61 -63.99 41.12
N GLU A 268 9.31 -63.97 42.42
CA GLU A 268 10.05 -64.68 43.46
C GLU A 268 10.19 -66.18 43.11
N ARG A 269 9.09 -66.81 42.68
CA ARG A 269 9.11 -68.23 42.21
C ARG A 269 9.94 -68.45 40.96
N ILE A 270 10.01 -67.47 40.04
CA ILE A 270 10.85 -67.54 38.85
C ILE A 270 12.33 -67.35 39.23
N GLU A 271 12.63 -66.43 40.14
CA GLU A 271 13.97 -66.10 40.62
C GLU A 271 14.56 -67.28 41.43
N GLU A 272 13.79 -67.88 42.36
CA GLU A 272 14.14 -69.15 43.01
C GLU A 272 14.49 -70.28 42.02
N VAL A 273 13.71 -70.40 40.93
CA VAL A 273 13.88 -71.44 39.92
C VAL A 273 15.16 -71.21 39.10
N VAL A 274 15.49 -69.94 38.82
CA VAL A 274 16.77 -69.58 38.19
C VAL A 274 17.95 -69.88 39.13
N GLU A 275 17.85 -69.58 40.43
CA GLU A 275 18.90 -69.92 41.40
C GLU A 275 19.08 -71.44 41.58
N LYS A 276 17.99 -72.21 41.62
CA LYS A 276 18.05 -73.70 41.65
C LYS A 276 18.76 -74.25 40.41
N LEU A 277 18.51 -73.65 39.24
CA LEU A 277 19.14 -74.04 37.97
C LEU A 277 20.63 -73.67 37.95
N GLN A 278 20.99 -72.45 38.33
CA GLN A 278 22.38 -71.99 38.40
C GLN A 278 23.21 -72.76 39.45
N SER A 279 22.59 -73.16 40.58
CA SER A 279 23.24 -73.96 41.62
C SER A 279 23.21 -75.48 41.37
N GLY A 280 22.81 -75.93 40.17
CA GLY A 280 22.89 -77.32 39.74
C GLY A 280 22.01 -78.31 40.53
N LYS A 281 20.97 -77.81 41.22
CA LYS A 281 20.07 -78.63 42.05
C LYS A 281 19.04 -79.35 41.18
N ARG A 282 18.43 -80.41 41.70
CA ARG A 282 17.39 -81.17 41.00
C ARG A 282 16.09 -80.37 40.97
N LEU A 283 15.77 -79.75 39.83
CA LEU A 283 14.46 -79.12 39.58
C LEU A 283 13.35 -80.16 39.41
N THR A 284 12.12 -79.76 39.74
CA THR A 284 10.91 -80.48 39.31
C THR A 284 10.52 -80.13 37.87
N PHE A 285 9.61 -80.91 37.28
CA PHE A 285 9.21 -80.76 35.87
C PHE A 285 8.56 -79.40 35.57
N ASP A 286 7.72 -78.89 36.49
CA ASP A 286 7.03 -77.61 36.31
C ASP A 286 7.98 -76.41 36.48
N GLU A 287 8.93 -76.50 37.42
CA GLU A 287 10.03 -75.53 37.56
C GLU A 287 10.90 -75.47 36.29
N PHE A 288 11.21 -76.63 35.70
CA PHE A 288 11.98 -76.72 34.46
C PHE A 288 11.25 -76.04 33.27
N ILE A 289 9.93 -76.22 33.15
CA ILE A 289 9.12 -75.56 32.10
C ILE A 289 9.11 -74.03 32.30
N LEU A 290 9.02 -73.54 33.54
CA LEU A 290 9.11 -72.11 33.85
C LEU A 290 10.48 -71.53 33.46
N ALA A 291 11.58 -72.21 33.83
CA ALA A 291 12.93 -71.82 33.44
C ALA A 291 13.11 -71.79 31.90
N GLN A 292 12.67 -72.85 31.21
CA GLN A 292 12.77 -72.94 29.74
C GLN A 292 11.98 -71.83 29.04
N ARG A 293 10.80 -71.47 29.58
CA ARG A 293 9.98 -70.35 29.08
C ARG A 293 10.69 -69.00 29.27
N MET A 294 11.37 -68.80 30.40
CA MET A 294 12.17 -67.60 30.66
C MET A 294 13.36 -67.50 29.69
N ILE A 295 14.19 -68.54 29.57
CA ILE A 295 15.34 -68.59 28.64
C ILE A 295 14.89 -68.33 27.18
N SER A 296 13.78 -68.93 26.76
CA SER A 296 13.18 -68.69 25.43
C SER A 296 12.70 -67.24 25.26
N SER A 297 12.17 -66.62 26.31
CA SER A 297 11.78 -65.20 26.30
C SER A 297 12.98 -64.25 26.28
N GLU A 298 14.07 -64.58 26.98
CA GLU A 298 15.29 -63.81 27.02
C GLU A 298 16.06 -63.90 25.70
N ALA A 299 16.17 -65.09 25.10
CA ALA A 299 16.73 -65.26 23.76
C ALA A 299 15.92 -64.46 22.70
N ARG A 300 14.59 -64.39 22.82
CA ARG A 300 13.75 -63.52 21.97
C ARG A 300 13.97 -62.04 22.25
N LYS A 301 14.25 -61.65 23.50
CA LYS A 301 14.49 -60.26 23.92
C LYS A 301 15.90 -59.78 23.56
N ALA A 302 16.90 -60.66 23.58
CA ALA A 302 18.23 -60.44 23.05
C ALA A 302 18.17 -60.23 21.53
N ARG A 303 17.56 -61.16 20.78
CA ARG A 303 17.31 -60.99 19.33
C ARG A 303 16.53 -59.72 18.99
N LYS A 304 15.60 -59.28 19.85
CA LYS A 304 14.92 -57.99 19.65
C LYS A 304 15.84 -56.79 19.90
N ARG A 305 16.74 -56.84 20.89
CA ARG A 305 17.76 -55.81 21.11
C ARG A 305 18.76 -55.76 19.96
N GLU A 306 19.30 -56.89 19.54
CA GLU A 306 20.15 -57.02 18.35
C GLU A 306 19.45 -56.43 17.10
N ALA A 307 18.15 -56.68 16.93
CA ALA A 307 17.33 -56.12 15.85
C ALA A 307 16.94 -54.63 16.01
N GLU A 308 17.03 -54.06 17.22
CA GLU A 308 16.82 -52.62 17.46
C GLU A 308 18.15 -51.85 17.39
N GLU A 309 19.26 -52.45 17.82
CA GLU A 309 20.63 -51.94 17.75
C GLU A 309 21.16 -51.95 16.31
N SER A 310 21.00 -53.04 15.56
CA SER A 310 21.32 -53.06 14.12
C SER A 310 20.47 -52.08 13.31
N LYS A 311 19.22 -51.83 13.73
CA LYS A 311 18.34 -50.83 13.12
C LYS A 311 18.65 -49.40 13.56
N ALA A 312 19.36 -49.21 14.67
CA ALA A 312 19.95 -47.94 15.07
C ALA A 312 21.27 -47.68 14.31
N ALA A 313 22.13 -48.68 14.17
CA ALA A 313 23.36 -48.61 13.36
C ALA A 313 23.03 -48.30 11.89
N ALA A 314 22.10 -49.02 11.27
CA ALA A 314 21.61 -48.75 9.91
C ALA A 314 20.82 -47.43 9.76
N ARG A 315 20.63 -46.68 10.85
CA ARG A 315 20.11 -45.30 10.86
C ARG A 315 21.22 -44.25 11.09
N ALA A 316 22.38 -44.65 11.62
CA ALA A 316 23.57 -43.82 11.78
C ALA A 316 24.51 -43.88 10.56
N GLU A 317 24.56 -45.01 9.85
CA GLU A 317 25.43 -45.23 8.67
C GLU A 317 24.84 -44.73 7.33
N LYS A 318 23.92 -43.76 7.35
CA LYS A 318 23.42 -43.12 6.13
C LYS A 318 24.11 -41.77 5.89
N PRO A 319 24.95 -41.62 4.85
CA PRO A 319 25.44 -40.32 4.42
C PRO A 319 24.35 -39.52 3.69
N GLU A 320 24.59 -38.22 3.55
CA GLU A 320 23.78 -37.30 2.73
C GLU A 320 24.30 -37.24 1.27
N ASP A 321 23.54 -36.58 0.39
CA ASP A 321 23.88 -36.19 -1.00
C ASP A 321 24.04 -37.28 -2.10
N SER A 322 23.74 -37.02 -3.39
CA SER A 322 23.02 -35.89 -4.04
C SER A 322 22.65 -36.18 -5.52
N THR A 323 21.79 -35.34 -6.13
CA THR A 323 21.51 -35.16 -7.59
C THR A 323 20.82 -36.34 -8.33
N SER A 324 20.06 -36.18 -9.44
CA SER A 324 19.54 -35.02 -10.24
C SER A 324 18.12 -35.40 -10.79
N THR A 325 17.37 -34.67 -11.64
CA THR A 325 17.49 -33.35 -12.35
C THR A 325 16.10 -32.62 -12.22
N THR A 326 15.49 -31.78 -13.08
CA THR A 326 15.66 -31.35 -14.50
C THR A 326 15.10 -29.93 -14.71
N GLU A 327 15.73 -29.16 -15.60
CA GLU A 327 15.31 -27.98 -16.40
C GLU A 327 14.06 -27.15 -15.99
N GLU A 328 14.32 -25.99 -15.35
CA GLU A 328 14.11 -24.58 -15.82
C GLU A 328 13.10 -24.20 -16.95
N PRO A 329 12.71 -22.90 -17.11
CA PRO A 329 13.00 -21.67 -16.33
C PRO A 329 11.68 -21.00 -15.81
N GLU A 330 11.43 -19.68 -15.59
CA GLU A 330 12.15 -18.39 -15.70
C GLU A 330 11.44 -17.29 -14.84
N GLU A 331 12.17 -16.37 -14.18
CA GLU A 331 11.91 -14.89 -14.03
C GLU A 331 12.74 -14.25 -12.88
N THR A 332 12.99 -12.93 -12.98
CA THR A 332 13.99 -12.18 -12.17
C THR A 332 13.42 -11.06 -11.30
N LEU A 333 13.96 -10.88 -10.08
CA LEU A 333 13.99 -9.63 -9.29
C LEU A 333 15.26 -9.65 -8.42
N GLU A 334 16.34 -8.97 -8.84
CA GLU A 334 16.73 -7.60 -8.45
C GLU A 334 17.16 -7.43 -6.98
N GLU A 335 18.46 -7.18 -6.77
CA GLU A 335 19.08 -6.81 -5.49
C GLU A 335 18.89 -5.31 -5.16
N ALA A 336 18.90 -4.99 -3.87
CA ALA A 336 19.21 -3.65 -3.36
C ALA A 336 20.33 -3.79 -2.31
N PRO A 337 21.39 -2.97 -2.36
CA PRO A 337 22.58 -3.16 -1.53
C PRO A 337 22.37 -2.71 -0.08
N GLU A 338 23.09 -3.36 0.84
CA GLU A 338 23.29 -2.88 2.21
C GLU A 338 24.27 -1.69 2.20
N GLU A 339 24.01 -0.67 3.03
CA GLU A 339 24.96 0.42 3.27
C GLU A 339 25.34 0.47 4.77
N ALA A 340 26.63 0.68 5.05
CA ALA A 340 27.21 0.35 6.35
C ALA A 340 26.95 1.40 7.44
N THR A 341 26.79 0.93 8.68
CA THR A 341 26.77 1.78 9.88
C THR A 341 28.16 1.89 10.50
N GLU A 342 28.88 2.99 10.22
CA GLU A 342 30.04 3.40 11.02
C GLU A 342 29.71 4.57 11.93
N THR A 343 30.24 4.53 13.16
CA THR A 343 30.04 5.54 14.19
C THR A 343 31.06 6.66 14.07
N SER A 344 30.62 7.92 14.15
CA SER A 344 31.48 9.02 14.59
C SER A 344 30.73 9.95 15.54
N GLU A 345 31.30 10.14 16.72
CA GLU A 345 30.82 11.03 17.78
C GLU A 345 31.99 11.97 18.10
N SER A 346 31.80 13.28 17.95
CA SER A 346 32.83 14.28 18.28
C SER A 346 32.20 15.61 18.68
N THR A 347 32.88 16.34 19.59
CA THR A 347 32.30 17.43 20.38
C THR A 347 33.21 18.67 20.43
N SER A 348 32.67 19.81 20.02
CA SER A 348 33.07 21.20 20.34
C SER A 348 31.90 22.10 19.88
N GLU A 349 31.42 23.12 20.60
CA GLU A 349 32.09 24.39 20.99
C GLU A 349 32.59 25.14 19.73
N GLU A 350 32.30 26.42 19.48
CA GLU A 350 32.10 27.56 20.42
C GLU A 350 30.91 28.52 20.08
N GLU A 351 30.77 29.48 21.01
CA GLU A 351 29.89 30.63 21.28
C GLU A 351 29.56 31.73 20.22
N SER A 352 28.60 32.58 20.63
CA SER A 352 28.51 34.06 20.47
C SER A 352 27.65 34.71 19.34
N SER A 353 26.86 35.73 19.76
CA SER A 353 26.16 36.81 19.03
C SER A 353 25.15 36.46 17.91
N ASP A 354 24.06 37.19 17.70
CA ASP A 354 23.52 38.46 18.28
C ASP A 354 22.08 38.26 18.83
#